data_AF-A0A1Y2I126-F1
#
_entry.id   AF-A0A1Y2I126-F1
#
_cell.length_a   1.000
_cell.length_b   1.000
_cell.length_c   1.000
_cell.angle_alpha   90.00
_cell.angle_beta   90.00
_cell.angle_gamma   90.00
#
_symmetry.space_group_name_H-M   'P 1'
#
loop_
_entity.id
_entity.type
_entity.pdbx_description
1 polymer ?
#
loop_
_entity_poly.entity_id
_entity_poly.type
_entity_poly.pdbx_seq_one_letter_code
_entity_poly.pdbx_strand_id
1 'polypeptide(L)'
;MKELRKVDDNIHIRINGLPRGPNLQDHCKAFCAQLLDSYALRDRWIQGCIGVLDKEVEAQKEVLSEMESPDPRQQNLVAELERKARLMRNESTVDGILRERTADTIRRRCMLRMPTSTVDSPVSRPDGGNSA
;
A
#
# COMPACT_ATOMS: atom_id res chain seq x y z
N MET A 1 -0.83 -6.79 -8.97
CA MET A 1 0.31 -6.62 -8.05
C MET A 1 1.68 -6.70 -8.75
N LYS A 2 2.01 -7.74 -9.52
CA LYS A 2 3.34 -7.88 -10.16
C LYS A 2 3.75 -6.70 -11.05
N GLU A 3 2.84 -6.17 -11.87
CA GLU A 3 3.09 -4.99 -12.70
C GLU A 3 3.25 -3.69 -11.89
N LEU A 4 2.60 -3.57 -10.73
CA LEU A 4 2.77 -2.42 -9.83
C LEU A 4 4.15 -2.43 -9.16
N ARG A 5 4.73 -3.62 -8.92
CA ARG A 5 6.08 -3.74 -8.37
C ARG A 5 7.18 -3.33 -9.36
N LYS A 6 6.96 -3.43 -10.68
CA LYS A 6 7.98 -3.02 -11.68
C LYS A 6 8.37 -1.55 -11.58
N VAL A 7 7.45 -0.69 -11.11
CA VAL A 7 7.74 0.74 -10.89
C VAL A 7 8.70 0.91 -9.71
N ASP A 8 8.54 0.11 -8.65
CA ASP A 8 9.36 0.13 -7.44
C ASP A 8 10.70 -0.61 -7.60
N ASP A 9 10.72 -1.75 -8.28
CA ASP A 9 11.94 -2.54 -8.51
C ASP A 9 12.99 -1.73 -9.30
N ASN A 10 12.52 -0.77 -10.11
CA ASN A 10 13.37 0.14 -10.88
C ASN A 10 13.50 1.52 -10.24
N ILE A 11 12.95 1.77 -9.05
CA ILE A 11 12.94 3.10 -8.44
C ILE A 11 14.35 3.61 -8.21
N HIS A 12 15.24 2.72 -7.78
CA HIS A 12 16.63 3.05 -7.50
C HIS A 12 17.37 3.36 -8.81
N ILE A 13 17.08 2.62 -9.88
CA ILE A 13 17.62 2.86 -11.23
C ILE A 13 17.12 4.20 -11.77
N ARG A 14 15.82 4.48 -11.63
CA ARG A 14 15.19 5.73 -12.12
C ARG A 14 15.66 6.95 -11.36
N ILE A 15 15.80 6.88 -10.03
CA ILE A 15 16.36 7.96 -9.20
C ILE A 15 17.82 8.23 -9.57
N ASN A 16 18.61 7.17 -9.73
CA ASN A 16 20.02 7.30 -10.09
C ASN A 16 20.21 7.83 -11.53
N GLY A 17 19.23 7.60 -12.41
CA GLY A 17 19.17 8.12 -13.77
C GLY A 17 18.66 9.56 -13.91
N LEU A 18 18.28 10.24 -12.82
CA LEU A 18 17.82 11.64 -12.90
C LEU A 18 18.98 12.56 -13.37
N PRO A 19 18.70 13.53 -14.28
CA PRO A 19 19.72 14.44 -14.82
C PRO A 19 20.43 15.23 -13.72
N ARG A 20 21.77 15.33 -13.78
CA ARG A 20 22.60 16.04 -12.78
C ARG A 20 22.78 17.54 -13.08
N GLY A 21 21.77 18.18 -13.68
CA GLY A 21 21.83 19.56 -14.16
C GLY A 21 21.13 20.57 -13.26
N PRO A 22 21.08 21.86 -13.66
CA PRO A 22 20.41 22.93 -12.90
C PRO A 22 18.92 22.64 -12.64
N ASN A 23 18.29 21.82 -13.48
CA ASN A 23 16.87 21.43 -13.37
C ASN A 23 16.66 20.15 -12.53
N LEU A 24 17.69 19.66 -11.82
CA LEU A 24 17.59 18.44 -11.00
C LEU A 24 16.41 18.51 -10.03
N GLN A 25 16.16 19.67 -9.43
CA GLN A 25 15.09 19.84 -8.45
C GLN A 25 13.70 19.64 -9.08
N ASP A 26 13.49 20.12 -10.31
CA ASP A 26 12.21 19.96 -11.02
C ASP A 26 12.01 18.53 -11.50
N HIS A 27 13.07 17.88 -11.99
CA HIS A 27 13.04 16.45 -12.30
C HIS A 27 12.74 15.59 -11.07
N CYS A 28 13.33 15.93 -9.93
CA CYS A 28 13.05 15.27 -8.66
C CYS A 28 11.59 15.46 -8.23
N LYS A 29 11.04 16.68 -8.30
CA LYS A 29 9.64 16.96 -7.96
C LYS A 29 8.68 16.17 -8.85
N ALA A 30 8.90 16.19 -10.18
CA ALA A 30 8.08 15.43 -11.13
C ALA A 30 8.14 13.93 -10.87
N PHE A 31 9.31 13.39 -10.58
CA PHE A 31 9.48 11.99 -10.21
C PHE A 31 8.78 11.64 -8.89
N CYS A 32 8.89 12.49 -7.87
CA CYS A 32 8.20 12.30 -6.59
C CYS A 32 6.67 12.29 -6.77
N ALA A 33 6.11 13.18 -7.59
CA ALA A 33 4.68 13.22 -7.87
C ALA A 33 4.19 11.90 -8.50
N GLN A 34 4.87 11.42 -9.55
CA GLN A 34 4.55 10.13 -10.18
C GLN A 34 4.59 8.97 -9.19
N LEU A 35 5.55 9.03 -8.26
CA LEU A 35 5.73 7.99 -7.28
C LEU A 35 4.63 7.99 -6.22
N LEU A 36 4.24 9.17 -5.73
CA LEU A 36 3.12 9.31 -4.79
C LEU A 36 1.81 8.82 -5.39
N ASP A 37 1.57 9.08 -6.68
CA ASP A 37 0.40 8.56 -7.39
C ASP A 37 0.41 7.03 -7.48
N SER A 38 1.57 6.45 -7.79
CA SER A 38 1.75 4.99 -7.84
C SER A 38 1.51 4.34 -6.46
N TYR A 39 2.05 4.95 -5.41
CA TYR A 39 1.84 4.55 -4.03
C TYR A 39 0.39 4.64 -3.59
N ALA A 40 -0.31 5.73 -3.91
CA ALA A 40 -1.72 5.90 -3.60
C ALA A 40 -2.58 4.86 -4.35
N LEU A 41 -2.26 4.60 -5.62
CA LEU A 41 -2.95 3.57 -6.39
C LEU A 41 -2.72 2.18 -5.76
N ARG A 42 -1.47 1.83 -5.42
CA ARG A 42 -1.16 0.54 -4.80
C ARG A 42 -1.88 0.35 -3.47
N ASP A 43 -1.88 1.36 -2.61
CA ASP A 43 -2.55 1.29 -1.31
C ASP A 43 -4.05 1.02 -1.49
N ARG A 44 -4.74 1.77 -2.38
CA ARG A 44 -6.15 1.52 -2.71
C ARG A 44 -6.40 0.08 -3.15
N TRP A 45 -5.53 -0.48 -3.99
CA TRP A 45 -5.65 -1.86 -4.44
C TRP A 45 -5.44 -2.87 -3.32
N ILE A 46 -4.42 -2.67 -2.46
CA ILE A 46 -4.16 -3.55 -1.32
C ILE A 46 -5.35 -3.52 -0.36
N GLN A 47 -5.82 -2.34 0.04
CA GLN A 47 -6.98 -2.19 0.93
C GLN A 47 -8.24 -2.79 0.32
N GLY A 48 -8.48 -2.59 -0.98
CA GLY A 48 -9.60 -3.21 -1.69
C GLY A 48 -9.54 -4.73 -1.67
N CYS A 49 -8.37 -5.32 -1.94
CA CYS A 49 -8.18 -6.77 -1.88
C CYS A 49 -8.36 -7.32 -0.46
N ILE A 50 -7.85 -6.64 0.57
CA ILE A 50 -8.07 -7.03 1.97
C ILE A 50 -9.57 -7.02 2.28
N GLY A 51 -10.28 -5.95 1.92
CA GLY A 51 -11.72 -5.85 2.17
C GLY A 51 -12.56 -6.92 1.47
N VAL A 52 -12.20 -7.31 0.24
CA VAL A 52 -12.86 -8.43 -0.46
C VAL A 52 -12.57 -9.75 0.24
N LEU A 53 -11.31 -10.01 0.59
CA LEU A 53 -10.93 -11.25 1.26
C LEU A 53 -11.55 -11.38 2.64
N ASP A 54 -11.62 -10.30 3.42
CA ASP A 54 -12.23 -10.30 4.75
C ASP A 54 -13.73 -10.57 4.65
N LYS A 55 -14.43 -9.96 3.70
CA LYS A 55 -15.86 -10.27 3.45
C LYS A 55 -16.07 -11.73 3.07
N GLU A 56 -15.20 -12.28 2.21
CA GLU A 56 -15.29 -13.67 1.81
C GLU A 56 -15.02 -14.63 2.99
N VAL A 57 -14.01 -14.34 3.81
CA VAL A 57 -13.72 -15.11 5.02
C VAL A 57 -14.93 -15.14 5.96
N GLU A 58 -15.54 -13.98 6.23
CA GLU A 58 -16.68 -13.91 7.14
C GLU A 58 -17.91 -14.63 6.55
N ALA A 59 -18.21 -14.47 5.26
CA ALA A 59 -19.29 -15.20 4.61
C ALA A 59 -19.09 -16.73 4.69
N GLN A 60 -17.88 -17.23 4.45
CA GLN A 60 -17.62 -18.68 4.52
C GLN A 60 -17.62 -19.20 5.97
N LYS A 61 -17.29 -18.37 6.95
CA LYS A 61 -17.42 -18.69 8.39
C LYS A 61 -18.88 -18.76 8.83
N GLU A 62 -19.73 -17.85 8.35
CA GLU A 62 -21.18 -17.91 8.58
C GLU A 62 -21.75 -19.22 8.05
N VAL A 63 -21.40 -19.59 6.81
CA VAL A 63 -21.79 -20.90 6.22
C VAL A 63 -21.34 -22.07 7.10
N LEU A 64 -20.09 -22.07 7.58
CA LEU A 64 -19.59 -23.12 8.50
C LEU A 64 -20.39 -23.19 9.81
N SER A 65 -20.84 -22.05 10.33
CA SER A 65 -21.58 -22.00 11.59
C SER A 65 -23.00 -22.56 11.49
N GLU A 66 -23.59 -22.50 10.29
CA GLU A 66 -24.91 -23.05 9.98
C GLU A 66 -24.86 -24.55 9.64
N MET A 67 -23.67 -25.11 9.42
CA MET A 67 -23.52 -26.54 9.11
C MET A 67 -23.66 -27.40 10.37
N GLU A 68 -24.55 -28.39 10.29
CA GLU A 68 -24.83 -29.34 11.38
C GLU A 68 -23.65 -30.29 11.67
N SER A 69 -22.73 -30.44 10.70
CA SER A 69 -21.48 -31.18 10.85
C SER A 69 -20.34 -30.47 10.13
N PRO A 70 -19.11 -30.54 10.65
CA PRO A 70 -17.96 -29.86 10.04
C PRO A 70 -17.59 -30.50 8.70
N ASP A 71 -17.76 -29.74 7.61
CA ASP A 71 -17.24 -30.10 6.28
C ASP A 71 -15.74 -29.72 6.17
N PRO A 72 -14.82 -30.70 6.05
CA PRO A 72 -13.39 -30.42 5.93
C PRO A 72 -13.04 -29.59 4.69
N ARG A 73 -13.81 -29.67 3.60
CA ARG A 73 -13.57 -28.87 2.39
C ARG A 73 -13.81 -27.39 2.67
N GLN A 74 -14.92 -27.10 3.34
CA GLN A 74 -15.29 -25.75 3.71
C GLN A 74 -14.32 -25.14 4.72
N GLN A 75 -13.86 -25.93 5.71
CA GLN A 75 -12.82 -25.50 6.65
C GLN A 75 -11.49 -25.16 5.94
N ASN A 76 -11.08 -25.99 4.98
CA ASN A 76 -9.88 -25.74 4.17
C ASN A 76 -10.01 -24.46 3.34
N LEU A 77 -11.19 -24.18 2.78
CA LEU A 77 -11.46 -22.96 2.02
C LEU A 77 -11.28 -21.71 2.91
N VAL A 78 -11.87 -21.71 4.11
CA VAL A 78 -11.70 -20.62 5.08
C VAL A 78 -10.24 -20.42 5.44
N ALA A 79 -9.52 -21.50 5.75
CA ALA A 79 -8.09 -21.42 6.08
C ALA A 79 -7.25 -20.86 4.91
N GLU A 80 -7.60 -21.20 3.67
CA GLU A 80 -6.95 -20.67 2.47
C GLU A 80 -7.21 -19.16 2.31
N LEU A 81 -8.45 -18.73 2.46
CA LEU A 81 -8.86 -17.33 2.36
C LEU A 81 -8.19 -16.48 3.44
N GLU A 82 -8.15 -16.96 4.68
CA GLU A 82 -7.43 -16.29 5.76
C GLU A 82 -5.93 -16.19 5.48
N ARG A 83 -5.33 -17.24 4.90
CA ARG A 83 -3.92 -17.19 4.49
C ARG A 83 -3.71 -16.13 3.42
N LYS A 84 -4.61 -16.02 2.44
CA LYS A 84 -4.57 -14.96 1.41
C LYS A 84 -4.70 -13.57 2.05
N ALA A 85 -5.63 -13.38 2.99
CA ALA A 85 -5.80 -12.11 3.71
C ALA A 85 -4.53 -11.72 4.49
N ARG A 86 -3.91 -12.67 5.19
CA ARG A 86 -2.61 -12.47 5.87
C ARG A 86 -1.51 -12.06 4.89
N LEU A 87 -1.41 -12.74 3.75
CA LEU A 87 -0.44 -12.37 2.71
C LEU A 87 -0.66 -10.94 2.20
N MET A 88 -1.91 -10.54 1.94
CA MET A 88 -2.21 -9.17 1.51
C MET A 88 -1.88 -8.12 2.57
N ARG A 89 -2.09 -8.41 3.86
CA ARG A 89 -1.64 -7.52 4.95
C ARG A 89 -0.12 -7.38 4.98
N ASN A 90 0.62 -8.48 4.77
CA ASN A 90 2.08 -8.43 4.67
C ASN A 90 2.55 -7.56 3.50
N GLU A 91 1.81 -7.53 2.38
CA GLU A 91 2.10 -6.63 1.26
C GLU A 91 2.00 -5.15 1.64
N SER A 92 1.07 -4.78 2.53
CA SER A 92 0.99 -3.42 3.08
C SER A 92 2.24 -3.06 3.88
N THR A 93 2.74 -3.99 4.71
CA THR A 93 3.99 -3.80 5.46
C THR A 93 5.18 -3.61 4.51
N VAL A 94 5.28 -4.42 3.46
CA VAL A 94 6.35 -4.30 2.46
C VAL A 94 6.26 -2.96 1.72
N ASP A 95 5.05 -2.49 1.38
CA ASP A 95 4.82 -1.17 0.80
C ASP A 95 5.37 -0.05 1.70
N GLY A 96 5.09 -0.10 3.00
CA GLY A 96 5.64 0.85 3.97
C GLY A 96 7.17 0.90 3.99
N ILE A 97 7.83 -0.27 4.03
CA ILE A 97 9.30 -0.36 4.02
C ILE A 97 9.88 0.22 2.72
N LEU A 98 9.24 -0.04 1.58
CA LEU A 98 9.68 0.50 0.29
C LEU A 98 9.54 2.03 0.22
N ARG A 99 8.45 2.58 0.76
CA ARG A 99 8.25 4.03 0.85
C ARG A 99 9.32 4.70 1.69
N GLU A 100 9.64 4.13 2.86
CA GLU A 100 10.68 4.65 3.74
C GLU A 100 12.05 4.68 3.06
N ARG A 101 12.47 3.56 2.45
CA ARG A 101 13.74 3.47 1.71
C ARG A 101 13.79 4.45 0.53
N THR A 102 12.67 4.65 -0.14
CA THR A 102 12.60 5.56 -1.27
C THR A 102 12.65 7.02 -0.81
N ALA A 103 11.93 7.37 0.26
CA ALA A 103 11.99 8.68 0.88
C ALA A 103 13.41 9.04 1.31
N ASP A 104 14.14 8.09 1.89
CA ASP A 104 15.55 8.26 2.25
C ASP A 104 16.44 8.54 1.03
N THR A 105 16.22 7.81 -0.05
CA THR A 105 16.97 8.01 -1.30
C THR A 105 16.66 9.38 -1.91
N ILE A 106 15.39 9.77 -1.97
CA ILE A 106 14.95 11.09 -2.43
C ILE A 106 15.51 12.20 -1.54
N ARG A 107 15.52 12.01 -0.21
CA ARG A 107 16.09 12.98 0.73
C ARG A 107 17.58 13.20 0.46
N ARG A 108 18.35 12.12 0.28
CA ARG A 108 19.79 12.22 0.02
C ARG A 108 20.10 12.82 -1.35
N ARG A 109 19.31 12.51 -2.37
CA ARG A 109 19.60 12.88 -3.76
C ARG A 109 19.00 14.21 -4.19
N CYS A 110 17.78 14.48 -3.75
CA CYS A 110 16.96 15.61 -4.18
C CYS A 110 16.76 16.65 -3.08
N MET A 111 17.17 16.36 -1.83
CA MET A 111 16.91 17.21 -0.65
C MET A 111 15.42 17.47 -0.42
N LEU A 112 14.55 16.58 -0.90
CA LEU A 112 13.09 16.64 -0.73
C LEU A 112 12.66 15.67 0.38
N ARG A 113 11.59 16.02 1.10
CA ARG A 113 10.92 15.10 2.03
C ARG A 113 9.73 14.45 1.33
N MET A 114 9.56 13.15 1.53
CA MET A 114 8.40 12.39 1.08
C MET A 114 7.67 11.81 2.28
N PRO A 115 6.33 11.65 2.22
CA PRO A 115 5.60 10.90 3.22
C PRO A 115 6.02 9.42 3.20
N THR A 116 6.31 8.87 4.37
CA THR A 116 6.72 7.47 4.56
C THR A 116 5.56 6.57 4.96
N SER A 117 4.46 7.16 5.44
CA SER A 117 3.21 6.47 5.74
C SER A 117 2.03 7.11 5.00
N THR A 118 0.95 6.35 4.84
CA THR A 118 -0.35 6.90 4.40
C THR A 118 -1.01 7.79 5.47
N VAL A 119 -0.47 7.80 6.70
CA VAL A 119 -0.94 8.60 7.83
C VAL A 119 -0.32 10.01 7.84
N ASP A 120 0.77 10.23 7.09
CA ASP A 120 1.47 11.52 6.98
C ASP A 120 1.00 12.39 5.81
N SER A 121 -0.13 12.07 5.18
CA SER A 121 -0.84 13.10 4.42
C SER A 121 -1.30 14.18 5.39
N PRO A 122 -1.12 15.48 5.09
CA PRO A 122 -1.77 16.53 5.84
C PRO A 122 -3.28 16.40 5.57
N VAL A 123 -3.93 15.56 6.36
CA VAL A 123 -5.38 15.60 6.53
C VAL A 123 -5.62 16.95 7.16
N SER A 124 -6.01 17.91 6.33
CA SER A 124 -6.76 19.06 6.77
C SER A 124 -7.90 18.52 7.63
N ARG A 125 -7.72 18.58 8.95
CA ARG A 125 -8.77 18.26 9.90
C ARG A 125 -9.96 19.16 9.54
N PRO A 126 -11.14 18.62 9.24
CA PRO A 126 -12.32 19.44 9.31
C PRO A 126 -12.50 19.73 10.81
N ASP A 127 -12.29 20.98 11.21
CA ASP A 127 -12.75 21.48 12.50
C ASP A 127 -14.28 21.31 12.54
N GLY A 128 -14.70 20.18 13.10
CA GLY A 128 -16.08 19.85 13.41
C GLY A 128 -16.16 19.53 14.89
N GLY A 129 -16.42 20.55 15.70
CA GLY A 129 -16.61 20.44 17.15
C GLY A 129 -17.44 21.61 17.67
N ASN A 130 -18.75 21.43 17.61
CA ASN A 130 -19.82 22.32 18.02
C ASN A 130 -19.90 22.49 19.56
N SER A 131 -20.44 23.64 19.97
CA SER A 131 -21.19 23.91 21.21
C SER A 131 -20.51 23.79 22.59
N ALA A 132 -20.33 24.96 23.21
CA ALA A 132 -20.93 25.29 24.51
C ALA A 132 -21.50 26.72 24.41
#